data_AF-A0A1E2WHI5-F1
#
_entry.id   AF-A0A1E2WHI5-F1
#
_cell.length_a   1.000
_cell.length_b   1.000
_cell.length_c   1.000
_cell.angle_alpha   90.00
_cell.angle_beta   90.00
_cell.angle_gamma   90.00
#
_symmetry.space_group_name_H-M   'P 1'
#
loop_
_entity.id
_entity.type
_entity.pdbx_description
1 polymer ?
#
loop_
_entity_poly.entity_id
_entity_poly.type
_entity_poly.pdbx_seq_one_letter_code
_entity_poly.pdbx_strand_id
1 'polypeptide(L)' 'MPRLIGKRSNSGANITVLIIIVAIFGVLLEYFGMIDIVPGFGREGRYFQLKGQATNQQVIEQENQYRRDR' A
#
# COMPACT_ATOMS: atom_id res chain seq x y z
N MET A 1 -27.56 -36.05 -37.08
CA MET A 1 -26.15 -35.59 -37.21
C MET A 1 -25.89 -34.55 -36.12
N PRO A 2 -24.94 -34.77 -35.21
CA PRO A 2 -24.62 -33.79 -34.16
C PRO A 2 -24.00 -32.54 -34.80
N ARG A 3 -24.52 -31.37 -34.43
CA ARG A 3 -24.00 -30.08 -34.91
C ARG A 3 -22.76 -29.74 -34.09
N LEU A 4 -21.63 -29.53 -34.76
CA LEU A 4 -20.40 -29.05 -34.12
C LEU A 4 -20.59 -27.58 -33.73
N ILE A 5 -20.99 -27.36 -32.47
CA ILE A 5 -21.02 -26.02 -31.89
C ILE A 5 -19.58 -25.68 -31.50
N GLY A 6 -18.92 -24.86 -32.32
CA GLY A 6 -17.57 -24.37 -32.04
C GLY A 6 -17.55 -23.61 -30.71
N LYS A 7 -16.79 -24.11 -29.73
CA LYS A 7 -16.60 -23.46 -28.44
C LYS A 7 -15.80 -22.18 -28.65
N ARG A 8 -16.43 -21.02 -28.42
CA ARG A 8 -15.78 -19.70 -28.57
C ARG A 8 -14.59 -19.62 -27.62
N SER A 9 -13.40 -19.35 -28.16
CA SER A 9 -12.21 -19.11 -27.35
C SER A 9 -12.33 -17.73 -26.68
N ASN A 10 -12.29 -17.71 -25.35
CA ASN A 10 -12.35 -16.49 -24.54
C ASN A 10 -10.95 -15.97 -24.17
N SER A 11 -9.92 -16.26 -24.97
CA SER A 11 -8.53 -15.83 -24.69
C SER A 11 -8.42 -14.33 -24.39
N GLY A 12 -9.20 -13.49 -25.08
CA GLY A 12 -9.23 -12.05 -24.82
C GLY A 12 -9.72 -11.72 -23.41
N ALA A 13 -10.80 -12.37 -22.95
CA ALA A 13 -11.32 -12.15 -21.59
C ALA A 13 -10.32 -12.59 -20.52
N ASN A 14 -9.59 -13.69 -20.75
CA ASN A 14 -8.57 -14.17 -19.83
C ASN A 14 -7.42 -13.15 -19.67
N ILE A 15 -7.00 -12.53 -20.78
CA ILE A 15 -5.95 -11.49 -20.77
C ILE A 15 -6.43 -10.24 -20.05
N THR A 16 -7.67 -9.79 -20.30
CA THR A 16 -8.24 -8.62 -19.61
C THR A 16 -8.30 -8.84 -18.10
N VAL A 17 -8.74 -10.02 -17.65
CA VAL A 17 -8.78 -10.36 -16.23
C VAL A 17 -7.38 -10.35 -15.62
N LEU A 18 -6.37 -10.89 -16.32
CA LEU A 18 -4.98 -10.86 -15.85
C LEU A 18 -4.48 -9.42 -15.63
N ILE A 19 -4.75 -8.52 -16.57
CA ILE A 19 -4.33 -7.10 -16.48
C ILE A 19 -4.99 -6.42 -15.28
N ILE A 20 -6.29 -6.67 -15.06
CA ILE A 20 -7.02 -6.10 -13.91
C ILE A 20 -6.40 -6.58 -12.60
N ILE A 21 -6.06 -7.86 -12.49
CA ILE A 21 -5.43 -8.42 -11.29
C ILE A 21 -4.09 -7.74 -11.03
N VAL A 22 -3.24 -7.61 -12.05
CA VAL A 22 -1.92 -6.96 -11.92
C VAL A 22 -2.07 -5.49 -11.49
N ALA A 23 -3.04 -4.77 -12.05
CA ALA A 23 -3.30 -3.38 -11.68
C ALA A 23 -3.69 -3.24 -10.19
N ILE A 24 -4.60 -4.10 -9.70
CA ILE A 24 -5.02 -4.09 -8.29
C ILE A 24 -3.84 -4.39 -7.37
N PHE A 25 -3.02 -5.39 -7.71
CA PHE A 25 -1.83 -5.73 -6.92
C PHE A 25 -0.82 -4.58 -6.88
N GLY A 26 -0.59 -3.88 -8.00
CA GLY A 26 0.28 -2.71 -8.03
C GLY A 26 -0.19 -1.62 -7.08
N VAL A 27 -1.49 -1.31 -7.09
CA VAL A 27 -2.10 -0.32 -6.17
C VAL A 27 -1.95 -0.73 -4.71
N LEU A 28 -2.17 -2.02 -4.39
CA LEU A 28 -2.03 -2.51 -3.02
C LEU A 28 -0.58 -2.43 -2.53
N LEU A 29 0.39 -2.87 -3.34
CA LEU A 29 1.81 -2.82 -2.98
C LEU A 29 2.28 -1.39 -2.76
N GLU A 30 1.83 -0.44 -3.59
CA GLU A 30 2.09 0.99 -3.44
C GLU A 30 1.45 1.53 -2.15
N TYR A 31 0.19 1.16 -1.87
CA TYR A 31 -0.53 1.59 -0.67
C TYR A 31 0.13 1.10 0.63
N PHE A 32 0.59 -0.15 0.66
CA PHE A 32 1.37 -0.69 1.78
C PHE A 32 2.81 -0.15 1.83
N GLY A 33 3.28 0.55 0.79
CA GLY A 33 4.61 1.14 0.72
C GLY A 33 5.71 0.12 0.45
N MET A 34 5.39 -1.04 -0.14
CA MET A 34 6.39 -2.00 -0.62
C MET A 34 7.12 -1.49 -1.87
N ILE A 35 6.43 -0.66 -2.65
CA ILE A 35 6.95 0.06 -3.81
C ILE A 35 6.55 1.54 -3.69
N ASP A 36 7.32 2.43 -4.32
CA ASP A 36 7.11 3.89 -4.30
C ASP A 36 7.24 4.42 -5.74
N ILE A 37 6.27 4.06 -6.58
CA ILE A 37 6.16 4.50 -7.97
C ILE A 37 5.46 5.87 -8.05
N VAL A 38 4.48 6.13 -7.20
CA VAL A 38 3.68 7.35 -7.17
C VAL A 38 3.93 8.11 -5.86
N PRO A 39 4.73 9.19 -5.90
CA PRO A 39 5.07 9.96 -4.70
C PRO A 39 3.81 10.47 -3.99
N GLY A 40 3.64 10.10 -2.73
CA GLY A 40 2.52 10.58 -1.91
C GLY A 40 1.27 9.69 -1.95
N PHE A 41 1.24 8.65 -2.77
CA PHE A 41 0.10 7.72 -2.83
C PHE A 41 -0.03 6.89 -1.54
N GLY A 42 -1.23 6.81 -0.97
CA GLY A 42 -1.50 6.07 0.28
C GLY A 42 -0.81 6.63 1.54
N ARG A 43 -0.13 7.78 1.46
CA ARG A 43 0.63 8.35 2.59
C ARG A 43 -0.24 8.99 3.68
N GLU A 44 -1.55 9.09 3.48
CA GLU A 44 -2.50 9.70 4.42
C GLU A 44 -2.45 9.04 5.81
N GLY A 45 -2.16 7.74 5.90
CA GLY A 45 -2.00 7.02 7.18
C GLY A 45 -0.58 7.03 7.79
N ARG A 46 0.47 7.32 6.99
CA ARG A 46 1.87 7.23 7.44
C ARG A 46 2.31 8.45 8.26
N TYR A 47 1.73 9.62 8.01
CA TYR A 47 1.97 10.82 8.83
C TYR A 47 1.33 10.72 10.23
N PHE A 48 0.30 9.88 10.39
CA PHE A 48 -0.38 9.66 11.67
C PHE A 48 0.38 8.70 12.61
N GLN A 49 1.10 7.70 12.08
CA GLN A 49 1.93 6.82 12.92
C GLN A 49 3.18 7.54 13.48
N LEU A 50 3.77 8.46 12.72
CA LEU A 50 4.93 9.23 13.17
C LEU A 50 4.59 10.32 14.22
N LYS A 51 3.34 10.77 14.29
CA LYS A 51 2.89 11.76 15.30
C LYS A 51 2.33 11.13 16.59
N GLY A 52 2.04 9.83 16.59
CA GLY A 52 1.40 9.14 17.72
C GLY A 52 2.36 8.43 18.67
N GLN A 53 3.63 8.25 18.29
CA GLN A 53 4.61 7.54 19.14
C GLN A 53 5.68 8.52 19.63
N ALA A 54 5.27 9.41 20.53
CA ALA A 54 6.20 9.92 21.54
C ALA A 54 6.62 8.72 22.38
N THR A 55 7.62 7.98 21.91
CA THR A 55 8.19 6.85 22.65
C THR A 55 8.63 7.41 24.00
N ASN A 56 8.40 6.66 25.10
CA ASN A 56 8.69 7.14 26.46
C ASN A 56 10.12 7.71 26.59
N GLN A 57 11.05 7.26 25.75
CA GLN A 57 12.40 7.81 25.59
C GLN A 57 12.45 9.31 25.25
N GLN A 58 11.62 9.81 24.33
CA GLN A 58 11.62 11.24 23.96
C GLN A 58 11.06 12.13 25.09
N VAL A 59 10.07 11.64 25.82
CA VAL A 59 9.50 12.35 26.99
C VAL A 59 10.51 12.39 28.14
N ILE A 60 11.23 11.29 28.37
CA ILE A 60 12.28 11.19 29.40
C ILE A 60 13.49 12.07 29.05
N GLU A 61 13.88 12.16 27.77
CA GLU A 61 14.98 13.04 27.34
C GLU A 61 14.60 14.51 27.49
N GLN A 62 13.37 14.90 27.12
CA GLN A 62 12.89 16.27 27.33
C GLN A 62 12.79 16.65 28.81
N GLU A 63 12.30 15.75 29.68
CA GLU A 63 12.25 16.00 31.12
C GLU A 63 13.66 16.20 31.70
N ASN A 64 14.61 15.34 31.33
CA ASN A 64 15.99 15.42 31.81
C ASN A 64 16.72 16.66 31.29
N GLN A 65 16.40 17.12 30.09
CA GLN A 65 16.97 18.35 29.53
C GLN A 65 16.43 19.58 30.27
N TYR A 66 15.12 19.64 30.50
CA TYR A 66 14.48 20.69 31.29
C TYR A 66 14.97 20.74 32.75
N ARG A 67 15.28 19.59 33.35
CA ARG A 67 15.89 19.51 34.69
C ARG A 67 17.36 19.96 34.74
N ARG A 68 18.10 19.87 33.62
CA ARG A 68 19.50 20.33 33.55
C ARG A 68 19.64 21.83 33.30
N ASP A 69 18.61 22.45 32.73
CA ASP A 69 18.60 23.87 32.38
C ASP A 69 18.03 24.76 33.51
N ARG A 70 17.73 24.20 34.70
CA ARG A 70 17.39 24.94 35.93
C ARG A 70 18.51 24.83 36.96
#